data_AF-A0A7C7PJM9-F1
#
_entry.id   AF-A0A7C7PJM9-F1
#
_cell.length_a   1.000
_cell.length_b   1.000
_cell.length_c   1.000
_cell.angle_alpha   90.00
_cell.angle_beta   90.00
_cell.angle_gamma   90.00
#
_symmetry.space_group_name_H-M   'P 1'
#
loop_
_entity.id
_entity.type
_entity.pdbx_description
1 polymer ?
#
loop_
_entity_poly.entity_id
_entity_poly.type
_entity_poly.pdbx_seq_one_letter_code
_entity_poly.pdbx_strand_id
1 'polypeptide(L)'
;MESLERKVKILKGKLKEENKANVYSLPGSSKGILAKYFNRPCLYIFENEKLAQIFSEEINLFLEDKYIVFLDPEKDYKKVEALNEILEAPFEKLVVATTPKALTLKYPNVLECSYLELKKGKSYDFEKIKKSLVDLGYKYVKEDPEEGEFSILGDIISVVLPEGDKVLLSFFDNELESIKVNLEDKDKIKIFPNFFKLLKQKEDISLFDLLKDPLIIVVNPLKILKQLPVLNYHIGIYEQKIENAIEFPVKVAPTISNFSLSQLENYKDYKIIIRYLNEKTKKEYKEFFSKNVIFSEGLSLGSFIINDLKILFLCEGVYKDILKEKKTISDLEIGDYVVHRDFGIG
;
A
#
# COMPACT_ATOMS: atom_id res chain seq x y z
N MET A 1 -25.71 -20.66 7.77
CA MET A 1 -24.76 -19.53 7.68
C MET A 1 -24.74 -19.07 6.23
N GLU A 2 -24.99 -17.80 5.94
CA GLU A 2 -24.85 -17.29 4.57
C GLU A 2 -23.37 -17.19 4.21
N SER A 3 -22.97 -17.80 3.09
CA SER A 3 -21.58 -17.79 2.63
C SER A 3 -21.16 -16.41 2.11
N LEU A 4 -19.88 -16.08 2.28
CA LEU A 4 -19.17 -14.93 1.73
C LEU A 4 -19.44 -14.76 0.21
N GLU A 5 -19.42 -15.86 -0.56
CA GLU A 5 -19.68 -15.82 -2.01
C GLU A 5 -21.10 -15.33 -2.32
N ARG A 6 -22.09 -15.73 -1.51
CA ARG A 6 -23.47 -15.28 -1.68
C ARG A 6 -23.58 -13.78 -1.43
N LYS A 7 -22.91 -13.25 -0.40
CA LYS A 7 -22.89 -11.81 -0.11
C LYS A 7 -22.20 -11.01 -1.20
N VAL A 8 -21.10 -11.53 -1.75
CA VAL A 8 -20.41 -10.95 -2.91
C VAL A 8 -21.32 -10.92 -4.14
N LYS A 9 -22.10 -11.98 -4.39
CA LYS A 9 -23.06 -12.02 -5.51
C LYS A 9 -24.13 -10.93 -5.37
N ILE A 10 -24.67 -10.74 -4.15
CA ILE A 10 -25.64 -9.68 -3.85
C ILE A 10 -25.00 -8.30 -4.04
N LEU A 11 -23.76 -8.11 -3.55
CA LEU A 11 -22.99 -6.87 -3.73
C LEU A 11 -22.81 -6.53 -5.21
N LYS A 12 -22.39 -7.49 -6.04
CA LYS A 12 -22.24 -7.30 -7.49
C LYS A 12 -23.57 -7.00 -8.17
N GLY A 13 -24.68 -7.57 -7.70
CA GLY A 13 -26.03 -7.25 -8.17
C GLY A 13 -26.37 -5.78 -7.93
N LYS A 14 -26.25 -5.32 -6.68
CA LYS A 14 -26.50 -3.91 -6.31
C LYS A 14 -25.62 -2.94 -7.09
N LEU A 15 -24.32 -3.26 -7.24
CA LEU A 15 -23.40 -2.41 -8.01
C LEU A 15 -23.81 -2.29 -9.48
N LYS A 16 -24.43 -3.31 -10.08
CA LYS A 16 -24.93 -3.22 -11.47
C LYS A 16 -26.20 -2.37 -11.59
N GLU A 17 -27.05 -2.38 -10.57
CA GLU A 17 -28.34 -1.69 -10.59
C GLU A 17 -28.20 -0.22 -10.20
N GLU A 18 -27.43 0.07 -9.15
CA GLU A 18 -27.37 1.39 -8.51
C GLU A 18 -26.02 2.09 -8.69
N ASN A 19 -25.03 1.42 -9.28
CA ASN A 19 -23.62 1.85 -9.33
C ASN A 19 -22.99 2.14 -7.94
N LYS A 20 -23.67 1.74 -6.86
CA LYS A 20 -23.29 1.99 -5.48
C LYS A 20 -23.82 0.92 -4.56
N ALA A 21 -23.06 0.57 -3.52
CA ALA A 21 -23.50 -0.34 -2.48
C ALA A 21 -22.80 -0.04 -1.14
N ASN A 22 -23.51 -0.25 -0.03
CA ASN A 22 -22.97 -0.13 1.31
C ASN A 22 -22.83 -1.52 1.95
N VAL A 23 -21.77 -1.72 2.72
CA VAL A 23 -21.48 -3.00 3.41
C VAL A 23 -21.03 -2.73 4.84
N TYR A 24 -21.22 -3.71 5.71
CA TYR A 24 -20.69 -3.69 7.08
C TYR A 24 -20.24 -5.09 7.53
N SER A 25 -19.69 -5.18 8.74
CA SER A 25 -19.13 -6.42 9.31
C SER A 25 -17.88 -6.92 8.55
N LEU A 26 -16.98 -5.98 8.25
CA LEU A 26 -15.63 -6.24 7.74
C LEU A 26 -14.60 -5.61 8.70
N PRO A 27 -14.31 -6.22 9.86
CA PRO A 27 -13.40 -5.67 10.86
C PRO A 27 -11.93 -5.66 10.42
N GLY A 28 -11.14 -4.72 10.93
CA GLY A 28 -9.71 -4.58 10.61
C GLY A 28 -9.42 -4.57 9.11
N SER A 29 -8.37 -5.28 8.70
CA SER A 29 -7.98 -5.38 7.28
C SER A 29 -8.78 -6.40 6.48
N SER A 30 -9.73 -7.13 7.08
CA SER A 30 -10.62 -8.04 6.34
C SER A 30 -11.42 -7.36 5.23
N LYS A 31 -11.58 -6.03 5.30
CA LYS A 31 -12.14 -5.19 4.23
C LYS A 31 -11.48 -5.43 2.88
N GLY A 32 -10.19 -5.75 2.87
CA GLY A 32 -9.42 -6.07 1.68
C GLY A 32 -9.97 -7.27 0.91
N ILE A 33 -10.71 -8.18 1.57
CA ILE A 33 -11.22 -9.40 0.94
C ILE A 33 -12.13 -9.12 -0.26
N LEU A 34 -12.80 -7.95 -0.28
CA LEU A 34 -13.63 -7.56 -1.42
C LEU A 34 -12.81 -7.55 -2.71
N ALA A 35 -11.54 -7.12 -2.67
CA ALA A 35 -10.67 -7.05 -3.84
C ALA A 35 -10.45 -8.43 -4.50
N LYS A 36 -10.52 -9.53 -3.75
CA LYS A 36 -10.42 -10.89 -4.28
C LYS A 36 -11.50 -11.18 -5.34
N TYR A 37 -12.65 -10.52 -5.24
CA TYR A 37 -13.82 -10.82 -6.06
C TYR A 37 -14.01 -9.89 -7.25
N PHE A 38 -13.10 -8.93 -7.47
CA PHE A 38 -13.16 -8.02 -8.62
C PHE A 38 -11.90 -8.16 -9.47
N ASN A 39 -12.10 -8.28 -10.79
CA ASN A 39 -11.03 -8.38 -11.80
C ASN A 39 -10.81 -7.02 -12.46
N ARG A 40 -10.63 -5.99 -11.63
CA ARG A 40 -10.29 -4.61 -12.00
C ARG A 40 -9.56 -3.97 -10.83
N PRO A 41 -8.81 -2.88 -11.04
CA PRO A 41 -8.13 -2.17 -9.97
C PRO A 41 -9.10 -1.80 -8.85
N CYS A 42 -8.71 -2.03 -7.60
CA CYS A 42 -9.49 -1.65 -6.42
C CYS A 42 -8.80 -0.51 -5.68
N LEU A 43 -9.45 0.65 -5.58
CA LEU A 43 -8.92 1.83 -4.89
C LEU A 43 -9.60 1.98 -3.53
N TYR A 44 -8.88 1.66 -2.45
CA TYR A 44 -9.33 1.85 -1.08
C TYR A 44 -8.92 3.22 -0.56
N ILE A 45 -9.89 3.97 -0.03
CA ILE A 45 -9.67 5.31 0.52
C ILE A 45 -9.91 5.28 2.03
N PHE A 46 -8.88 5.66 2.78
CA PHE A 46 -8.86 5.73 4.24
C PHE A 46 -8.80 7.18 4.73
N GLU A 47 -9.17 7.38 6.00
CA GLU A 47 -9.24 8.73 6.59
C GLU A 47 -7.87 9.38 6.81
N ASN A 48 -6.82 8.57 6.96
CA ASN A 48 -5.44 8.99 7.15
C ASN A 48 -4.45 7.96 6.56
N GLU A 49 -3.21 8.41 6.41
CA GLU A 49 -2.10 7.67 5.79
C GLU A 49 -1.73 6.43 6.61
N LYS A 50 -1.81 6.52 7.94
CA LYS A 50 -1.39 5.42 8.82
C LYS A 50 -2.32 4.22 8.71
N LEU A 51 -3.62 4.45 8.60
CA LEU A 51 -4.61 3.39 8.38
C LEU A 51 -4.45 2.75 7.01
N ALA A 52 -4.23 3.54 5.95
CA ALA A 52 -3.96 3.03 4.61
C ALA A 52 -2.68 2.19 4.57
N GLN A 53 -1.61 2.63 5.24
CA GLN A 53 -0.35 1.91 5.34
C GLN A 53 -0.51 0.57 6.08
N ILE A 54 -1.14 0.56 7.27
CA ILE A 54 -1.34 -0.69 8.02
C ILE A 54 -2.19 -1.65 7.19
N PHE A 55 -3.23 -1.15 6.53
CA PHE A 55 -4.09 -1.95 5.67
C PHE A 55 -3.34 -2.61 4.52
N SER A 56 -2.50 -1.87 3.78
CA SER A 56 -1.72 -2.43 2.68
C SER A 56 -0.74 -3.51 3.15
N GLU A 57 -0.08 -3.29 4.29
CA GLU A 57 0.84 -4.26 4.90
C GLU A 57 0.11 -5.56 5.30
N GLU A 58 -1.07 -5.44 5.93
CA GLU A 58 -1.81 -6.59 6.43
C GLU A 58 -2.46 -7.42 5.32
N ILE A 59 -3.00 -6.79 4.29
CA ILE A 59 -3.63 -7.51 3.17
C ILE A 59 -2.63 -8.38 2.43
N ASN A 60 -1.41 -7.90 2.27
CA ASN A 60 -0.35 -8.64 1.59
C ASN A 60 -0.08 -10.02 2.26
N LEU A 61 -0.44 -10.17 3.54
CA LEU A 61 -0.28 -11.43 4.28
C LEU A 61 -1.33 -12.50 3.90
N PHE A 62 -2.48 -12.10 3.34
CA PHE A 62 -3.58 -13.03 3.03
C PHE A 62 -4.19 -12.94 1.63
N LEU A 63 -3.82 -11.96 0.81
CA LEU A 63 -4.20 -11.88 -0.61
C LEU A 63 -3.00 -12.08 -1.54
N GLU A 64 -2.55 -13.33 -1.69
CA GLU A 64 -1.37 -13.69 -2.49
C GLU A 64 -1.52 -13.41 -4.00
N ASP A 65 -2.76 -13.40 -4.52
CA ASP A 65 -3.04 -13.20 -5.95
C ASP A 65 -3.16 -11.72 -6.36
N LYS A 66 -2.92 -10.79 -5.44
CA LYS A 66 -3.14 -9.35 -5.65
C LYS A 66 -1.85 -8.56 -5.46
N TYR A 67 -1.70 -7.50 -6.25
CA TYR A 67 -0.60 -6.55 -6.13
C TYR A 67 -1.08 -5.39 -5.28
N ILE A 68 -0.56 -5.27 -4.06
CA ILE A 68 -1.01 -4.30 -3.06
C ILE A 68 -0.04 -3.14 -3.01
N VAL A 69 -0.53 -1.94 -3.30
CA VAL A 69 0.28 -0.70 -3.34
C VAL A 69 -0.26 0.30 -2.32
N PHE A 70 0.63 0.88 -1.52
CA PHE A 70 0.31 2.02 -0.67
C PHE A 70 0.73 3.32 -1.35
N LEU A 71 -0.23 4.16 -1.72
CA LEU A 71 0.03 5.46 -2.31
C LEU A 71 -0.04 6.54 -1.24
N ASP A 72 1.14 6.93 -0.72
CA ASP A 72 1.31 8.02 0.25
C ASP A 72 1.39 9.37 -0.50
N PRO A 73 0.37 10.26 -0.42
CA PRO A 73 0.41 11.53 -1.14
C PRO A 73 1.39 12.56 -0.58
N GLU A 74 1.90 12.37 0.64
CA GLU A 74 2.74 13.36 1.33
C GLU A 74 4.22 13.17 1.03
N LYS A 75 4.64 11.91 0.87
CA LYS A 75 6.04 11.57 0.68
C LYS A 75 6.33 11.38 -0.78
N ASP A 76 7.04 12.38 -1.27
CA ASP A 76 7.53 12.50 -2.62
C ASP A 76 8.14 11.18 -3.16
N TYR A 77 9.07 10.53 -2.44
CA TYR A 77 9.76 9.33 -2.94
C TYR A 77 8.85 8.10 -2.94
N LYS A 78 8.01 7.97 -1.91
CA LYS A 78 7.00 6.91 -1.82
C LYS A 78 5.94 7.01 -2.92
N LYS A 79 5.64 8.22 -3.40
CA LYS A 79 4.77 8.37 -4.58
C LYS A 79 5.41 7.75 -5.81
N VAL A 80 6.71 8.01 -6.04
CA VAL A 80 7.44 7.45 -7.19
C VAL A 80 7.47 5.92 -7.11
N GLU A 81 7.82 5.37 -5.95
CA GLU A 81 7.81 3.92 -5.67
C GLU A 81 6.42 3.31 -5.94
N ALA A 82 5.37 3.90 -5.37
CA ALA A 82 4.00 3.44 -5.58
C ALA A 82 3.55 3.53 -7.05
N LEU A 83 3.97 4.58 -7.78
CA LEU A 83 3.68 4.72 -9.20
C LEU A 83 4.39 3.63 -10.02
N ASN A 84 5.64 3.30 -9.70
CA ASN A 84 6.36 2.20 -10.33
C ASN A 84 5.62 0.88 -10.11
N GLU A 85 5.23 0.58 -8.86
CA GLU A 85 4.48 -0.62 -8.54
C GLU A 85 3.13 -0.70 -9.27
N ILE A 86 2.40 0.42 -9.37
CA ILE A 86 1.14 0.52 -10.13
C ILE A 86 1.36 0.18 -11.62
N LEU A 87 2.46 0.65 -12.20
CA LEU A 87 2.79 0.40 -13.61
C LEU A 87 3.24 -1.04 -13.88
N GLU A 88 3.90 -1.67 -12.92
CA GLU A 88 4.30 -3.07 -13.04
C GLU A 88 3.14 -4.05 -12.82
N ALA A 89 2.16 -3.66 -12.01
CA ALA A 89 1.07 -4.52 -11.62
C ALA A 89 0.11 -4.82 -12.78
N PRO A 90 -0.30 -6.09 -12.96
CA PRO A 90 -1.48 -6.41 -13.75
C PRO A 90 -2.70 -5.68 -13.17
N PHE A 91 -3.28 -4.74 -13.93
CA PHE A 91 -4.39 -3.89 -13.48
C PHE A 91 -5.55 -4.68 -12.85
N GLU A 92 -5.92 -5.84 -13.39
CA GLU A 92 -6.99 -6.70 -12.85
C GLU A 92 -6.70 -7.26 -11.43
N LYS A 93 -5.43 -7.24 -11.03
CA LYS A 93 -4.93 -7.71 -9.73
C LYS A 93 -4.51 -6.57 -8.80
N LEU A 94 -4.54 -5.32 -9.27
CA LEU A 94 -4.05 -4.16 -8.53
C LEU A 94 -5.02 -3.75 -7.42
N VAL A 95 -4.48 -3.48 -6.24
CA VAL A 95 -5.18 -2.89 -5.11
C VAL A 95 -4.34 -1.71 -4.62
N VAL A 96 -4.93 -0.52 -4.62
CA VAL A 96 -4.26 0.70 -4.15
C VAL A 96 -4.95 1.18 -2.88
N ALA A 97 -4.18 1.41 -1.82
CA ALA A 97 -4.66 2.03 -0.59
C ALA A 97 -4.13 3.46 -0.48
N THR A 98 -4.99 4.43 -0.22
CA THR A 98 -4.60 5.85 -0.16
C THR A 98 -5.57 6.71 0.67
N THR A 99 -5.38 8.03 0.67
CA THR A 99 -6.21 9.03 1.37
C THR A 99 -6.88 9.99 0.38
N PRO A 100 -7.89 10.80 0.80
CA PRO A 100 -8.55 11.76 -0.09
C PRO A 100 -7.60 12.76 -0.75
N LYS A 101 -6.49 13.10 -0.08
CA LYS A 101 -5.47 14.02 -0.59
C LYS A 101 -4.88 13.53 -1.92
N ALA A 102 -4.60 12.23 -2.05
CA ALA A 102 -4.09 11.65 -3.30
C ALA A 102 -5.04 11.85 -4.49
N LEU A 103 -6.34 11.88 -4.26
CA LEU A 103 -7.35 12.09 -5.32
C LEU A 103 -7.34 13.51 -5.88
N THR A 104 -6.83 14.46 -5.09
CA THR A 104 -6.68 15.87 -5.51
C THR A 104 -5.39 16.11 -6.28
N LEU A 105 -4.46 15.16 -6.24
CA LEU A 105 -3.20 15.24 -6.93
C LEU A 105 -3.34 14.90 -8.40
N LYS A 106 -2.33 15.34 -9.12
CA LYS A 106 -2.11 15.17 -10.53
C LYS A 106 -0.93 14.23 -10.71
N TYR A 107 -1.09 13.26 -11.59
CA TYR A 107 -0.12 12.18 -11.81
C TYR A 107 0.36 12.24 -13.25
N PRO A 108 1.64 11.92 -13.51
CA PRO A 108 2.15 11.96 -14.87
C PRO A 108 1.35 10.98 -15.72
N ASN A 109 1.11 11.30 -16.99
CA ASN A 109 0.53 10.33 -17.91
C ASN A 109 1.53 9.22 -18.24
N VAL A 110 1.65 8.26 -17.32
CA VAL A 110 2.63 7.17 -17.39
C VAL A 110 2.22 6.02 -18.31
N LEU A 111 1.07 6.10 -18.97
CA LEU A 111 0.63 5.07 -19.91
C LEU A 111 1.54 4.97 -21.15
N GLU A 112 2.40 5.96 -21.38
CA GLU A 112 3.47 5.94 -22.40
C GLU A 112 4.87 5.77 -21.81
N CYS A 113 5.02 5.61 -20.50
CA CYS A 113 6.33 5.58 -19.88
C CYS A 113 7.10 4.31 -20.24
N SER A 114 8.18 4.51 -21.00
CA SER A 114 9.26 3.55 -21.13
C SER A 114 9.90 3.32 -19.76
N TYR A 115 10.27 2.08 -19.48
CA TYR A 115 11.26 1.74 -18.46
C TYR A 115 12.49 1.23 -19.19
N LEU A 116 13.67 1.43 -18.61
CA LEU A 116 14.90 0.83 -19.12
C LEU A 116 15.07 -0.54 -18.45
N GLU A 117 14.84 -1.63 -19.20
CA GLU A 117 15.12 -2.99 -18.72
C GLU A 117 16.49 -3.45 -19.21
N LEU A 118 17.33 -3.83 -18.25
CA LEU A 118 18.65 -4.41 -18.49
C LEU A 118 18.71 -5.80 -17.88
N LYS A 119 19.37 -6.71 -18.58
CA LYS A 119 19.62 -8.10 -18.17
C LYS A 119 21.10 -8.41 -18.32
N LYS A 120 21.65 -9.09 -17.32
CA LYS A 120 23.02 -9.60 -17.32
C LYS A 120 23.26 -10.54 -18.52
N GLY A 121 24.48 -10.51 -19.07
CA GLY A 121 24.89 -11.32 -20.21
C GLY A 121 24.33 -10.84 -21.56
N LYS A 122 23.85 -9.60 -21.63
CA LYS A 122 23.42 -8.97 -22.89
C LYS A 122 24.32 -7.79 -23.22
N SER A 123 24.48 -7.53 -24.52
CA SER A 123 25.22 -6.37 -25.00
C SER A 123 24.33 -5.13 -25.12
N TYR A 124 24.82 -4.00 -24.62
CA TYR A 124 24.15 -2.71 -24.71
C TYR A 124 25.09 -1.62 -25.21
N ASP A 125 24.51 -0.59 -25.81
CA ASP A 125 25.22 0.60 -26.23
C ASP A 125 25.13 1.65 -25.11
N PHE A 126 26.29 2.08 -24.62
CA PHE A 126 26.42 3.06 -23.53
C PHE A 126 25.70 4.38 -23.84
N GLU A 127 25.78 4.88 -25.08
CA GLU A 127 25.11 6.12 -25.47
C GLU A 127 23.59 5.95 -25.48
N LYS A 128 23.10 4.75 -25.83
CA LYS A 128 21.66 4.44 -25.74
C LYS A 128 21.18 4.35 -24.30
N ILE A 129 21.96 3.74 -23.40
CA ILE A 129 21.63 3.70 -21.97
C ILE A 129 21.59 5.11 -21.40
N LYS A 130 22.63 5.91 -21.65
CA LYS A 130 22.73 7.30 -21.22
C LYS A 130 21.54 8.12 -21.70
N LYS A 131 21.21 8.03 -22.99
CA LYS A 131 20.05 8.72 -23.56
C LYS A 131 18.76 8.26 -22.90
N SER A 132 18.58 6.95 -22.72
CA SER A 132 17.40 6.39 -22.05
C SER A 132 17.25 6.91 -20.62
N LEU A 133 18.34 6.95 -19.83
CA LEU A 133 18.30 7.49 -18.46
C LEU A 133 17.94 8.99 -18.44
N VAL A 134 18.44 9.78 -19.39
CA VAL A 134 18.07 11.20 -19.53
C VAL A 134 16.60 11.35 -19.92
N ASP A 135 16.12 10.54 -20.86
CA ASP A 135 14.71 10.53 -21.30
C ASP A 135 13.77 10.09 -20.16
N LEU A 136 14.24 9.19 -19.29
CA LEU A 136 13.59 8.81 -18.04
C LEU A 136 13.64 9.92 -16.97
N GLY A 137 14.31 11.04 -17.20
CA GLY A 137 14.35 12.18 -16.29
C GLY A 137 15.52 12.18 -15.30
N TYR A 138 16.46 11.23 -15.39
CA TYR A 138 17.66 11.23 -14.56
C TYR A 138 18.64 12.31 -15.01
N LYS A 139 19.39 12.88 -14.05
CA LYS A 139 20.41 13.89 -14.32
C LYS A 139 21.80 13.24 -14.37
N TYR A 140 22.54 13.50 -15.45
CA TYR A 140 23.94 13.09 -15.54
C TYR A 140 24.82 13.99 -14.65
N VAL A 141 25.68 13.37 -13.86
CA VAL A 141 26.76 14.01 -13.10
C VAL A 141 28.08 13.31 -13.38
N LYS A 142 29.20 14.01 -13.11
CA LYS A 142 30.53 13.46 -13.39
C LYS A 142 30.85 12.27 -12.48
N GLU A 143 30.62 12.44 -11.18
CA GLU A 143 30.95 11.49 -10.11
C GLU A 143 29.91 11.63 -9.00
N ASP A 144 29.86 10.65 -8.09
CA ASP A 144 29.02 10.64 -6.87
C ASP A 144 27.55 11.04 -7.08
N PRO A 145 26.77 10.22 -7.83
CA PRO A 145 25.36 10.51 -8.07
C PRO A 145 24.54 10.52 -6.77
N GLU A 146 23.66 11.51 -6.65
CA GLU A 146 22.61 11.59 -5.64
C GLU A 146 21.25 11.08 -6.19
N GLU A 147 20.20 11.11 -5.36
CA GLU A 147 18.85 10.67 -5.72
C GLU A 147 18.36 11.25 -7.05
N GLY A 148 18.01 10.38 -8.00
CA GLY A 148 17.56 10.77 -9.34
C GLY A 148 18.70 11.18 -10.29
N GLU A 149 19.95 10.88 -9.95
CA GLU A 149 21.13 11.15 -10.77
C GLU A 149 21.86 9.88 -11.19
N PHE A 150 22.72 10.00 -12.19
CA PHE A 150 23.61 8.93 -12.62
C PHE A 150 24.97 9.45 -13.08
N SER A 151 25.99 8.61 -12.95
CA SER A 151 27.34 8.86 -13.44
C SER A 151 27.85 7.69 -14.28
N ILE A 152 28.86 7.96 -15.11
CA ILE A 152 29.52 6.97 -15.96
C ILE A 152 31.02 7.12 -15.74
N LEU A 153 31.65 6.07 -15.22
CA LEU A 153 33.09 6.00 -14.94
C LEU A 153 33.66 4.76 -15.63
N GLY A 154 34.31 4.96 -16.78
CA GLY A 154 34.84 3.87 -17.59
C GLY A 154 33.74 2.92 -18.05
N ASP A 155 33.83 1.68 -17.60
CA ASP A 155 32.92 0.57 -17.86
C ASP A 155 31.81 0.42 -16.80
N ILE A 156 31.69 1.38 -15.86
CA ILE A 156 30.70 1.36 -14.79
C ILE A 156 29.70 2.50 -14.96
N ILE A 157 28.41 2.16 -14.92
CA ILE A 157 27.31 3.12 -14.81
C ILE A 157 26.73 3.01 -13.39
N SER A 158 26.73 4.12 -12.65
CA SER A 158 26.09 4.21 -11.34
C SER A 158 24.84 5.06 -11.45
N VAL A 159 23.69 4.53 -11.04
CA VAL A 159 22.40 5.24 -11.01
C VAL A 159 21.92 5.21 -9.57
N VAL A 160 21.46 6.35 -9.03
CA VAL A 160 20.75 6.38 -7.74
C VAL A 160 19.29 6.69 -8.03
N LEU A 161 18.43 5.73 -7.69
CA LEU A 161 17.00 5.84 -7.92
C LEU A 161 16.39 6.93 -7.03
N PRO A 162 15.24 7.50 -7.40
CA PRO A 162 14.53 8.50 -6.59
C PRO A 162 14.22 8.06 -5.15
N GLU A 163 14.06 6.76 -4.92
CA GLU A 163 13.86 6.13 -3.62
C GLU A 163 15.15 5.92 -2.80
N GLY A 164 16.31 6.23 -3.38
CA GLY A 164 17.64 6.15 -2.73
C GLY A 164 18.45 4.89 -3.07
N ASP A 165 17.84 3.91 -3.74
CA ASP A 165 18.51 2.68 -4.13
C ASP A 165 19.64 2.94 -5.13
N LYS A 166 20.83 2.43 -4.84
CA LYS A 166 22.01 2.57 -5.70
C LYS A 166 22.14 1.36 -6.61
N VAL A 167 22.02 1.58 -7.92
CA VAL A 167 22.23 0.61 -8.98
C VAL A 167 23.62 0.79 -9.60
N LEU A 168 24.41 -0.27 -9.60
CA LEU A 168 25.71 -0.33 -10.25
C LEU A 168 25.65 -1.34 -11.41
N LEU A 169 25.99 -0.88 -12.61
CA LEU A 169 26.05 -1.67 -13.83
C LEU A 169 27.51 -1.73 -14.27
N SER A 170 28.11 -2.91 -14.30
CA SER A 170 29.49 -3.12 -14.74
C SER A 170 29.51 -3.84 -16.07
N PHE A 171 30.27 -3.31 -17.02
CA PHE A 171 30.37 -3.82 -18.38
C PHE A 171 31.76 -4.38 -18.69
N PHE A 172 31.84 -5.32 -19.61
CA PHE A 172 33.08 -5.69 -20.28
C PHE A 172 32.87 -5.51 -21.79
N ASP A 173 33.64 -4.60 -22.40
CA ASP A 173 33.35 -4.01 -23.71
C ASP A 173 31.92 -3.45 -23.76
N ASN A 174 30.99 -4.17 -24.38
CA ASN A 174 29.57 -3.81 -24.48
C ASN A 174 28.66 -4.76 -23.69
N GLU A 175 29.18 -5.82 -23.09
CA GLU A 175 28.40 -6.83 -22.37
C GLU A 175 28.20 -6.44 -20.91
N LEU A 176 26.95 -6.53 -20.44
CA LEU A 176 26.61 -6.27 -19.04
C LEU A 176 26.93 -7.47 -18.17
N GLU A 177 28.03 -7.41 -17.43
CA GLU A 177 28.58 -8.50 -16.60
C GLU A 177 27.96 -8.55 -15.19
N SER A 178 27.65 -7.40 -14.60
CA SER A 178 27.12 -7.32 -13.25
C SER A 178 26.08 -6.22 -13.11
N ILE A 179 25.01 -6.54 -12.38
CA ILE A 179 24.00 -5.60 -11.93
C ILE A 179 23.94 -5.75 -10.42
N LYS A 180 24.24 -4.67 -9.68
CA LYS A 180 24.12 -4.64 -8.22
C LYS A 180 23.15 -3.57 -7.79
N VAL A 181 22.19 -3.93 -6.94
CA VAL A 181 21.27 -2.99 -6.30
C VAL A 181 21.58 -3.00 -4.81
N ASN A 182 22.02 -1.87 -4.24
CA ASN A 182 22.46 -1.77 -2.84
C ASN A 182 23.46 -2.86 -2.45
N LEU A 183 24.43 -3.13 -3.33
CA LEU A 183 25.46 -4.18 -3.20
C LEU A 183 24.96 -5.62 -3.39
N GLU A 184 23.67 -5.86 -3.62
CA GLU A 184 23.12 -7.18 -3.93
C GLU A 184 23.12 -7.44 -5.44
N ASP A 185 23.66 -8.59 -5.87
CA ASP A 185 23.64 -9.00 -7.28
C ASP A 185 22.21 -9.35 -7.75
N LYS A 186 21.86 -8.89 -8.97
CA LYS A 186 20.60 -9.20 -9.66
C LYS A 186 20.89 -9.66 -11.10
N ASP A 187 20.01 -10.51 -11.64
CA ASP A 187 20.10 -10.94 -13.05
C ASP A 187 19.47 -9.93 -14.03
N LYS A 188 18.55 -9.10 -13.53
CA LYS A 188 17.81 -8.10 -14.30
C LYS A 188 17.47 -6.90 -13.43
N ILE A 189 17.33 -5.73 -14.06
CA ILE A 189 16.83 -4.51 -13.44
C ILE A 189 15.91 -3.78 -14.41
N LYS A 190 14.89 -3.12 -13.86
CA LYS A 190 14.09 -2.13 -14.57
C LYS A 190 14.29 -0.79 -13.88
N ILE A 191 14.65 0.22 -14.65
CA ILE A 191 14.79 1.59 -14.18
C ILE A 191 13.57 2.35 -14.73
N PHE A 192 12.73 2.81 -13.82
CA PHE A 192 11.53 3.57 -14.14
C PHE A 192 11.83 5.06 -14.28
N PRO A 193 10.94 5.85 -14.91
CA PRO A 193 11.14 7.28 -14.98
C PRO A 193 11.23 7.94 -13.61
N ASN A 194 12.13 8.92 -13.49
CA ASN A 194 12.20 9.81 -12.35
C ASN A 194 10.99 10.75 -12.36
N PHE A 195 9.88 10.27 -11.79
CA PHE A 195 8.63 11.01 -11.76
C PHE A 195 8.71 12.35 -11.04
N PHE A 196 9.69 12.59 -10.15
CA PHE A 196 9.86 13.91 -9.53
C PHE A 196 10.08 15.04 -10.51
N LYS A 197 10.85 14.76 -11.55
CA LYS A 197 11.20 15.75 -12.56
C LYS A 197 10.10 15.86 -13.62
N LEU A 198 9.41 14.75 -13.89
CA LEU A 198 8.33 14.65 -14.87
C LEU A 198 7.00 15.21 -14.35
N LEU A 199 6.71 15.10 -13.04
CA LEU A 199 5.55 15.71 -12.35
C LEU A 199 5.48 17.25 -12.46
N LYS A 200 6.51 17.89 -13.03
CA LYS A 200 6.54 19.34 -13.28
C LYS A 200 6.14 19.73 -14.71
N GLN A 201 5.82 18.76 -15.58
CA GLN A 201 5.43 18.99 -16.97
C GLN A 201 3.93 18.71 -17.24
N LYS A 202 3.37 19.45 -18.20
CA LYS A 202 1.96 19.88 -18.33
C LYS A 202 0.88 18.82 -18.65
N GLU A 203 1.17 17.53 -18.59
CA GLU A 203 0.20 16.49 -18.97
C GLU A 203 -0.11 15.53 -17.81
N ASP A 204 -0.87 16.06 -16.85
CA ASP A 204 -1.24 15.30 -15.67
C ASP A 204 -2.65 14.70 -15.76
N ILE A 205 -2.73 13.38 -15.59
CA ILE A 205 -3.96 12.61 -15.48
C ILE A 205 -4.43 12.53 -14.02
N SER A 206 -5.71 12.21 -13.80
CA SER A 206 -6.21 11.93 -12.44
C SER A 206 -5.77 10.54 -11.97
N LEU A 207 -5.86 10.25 -10.66
CA LEU A 207 -5.64 8.89 -10.16
C LEU A 207 -6.64 7.90 -10.77
N PHE A 208 -7.86 8.34 -11.07
CA PHE A 208 -8.88 7.47 -11.68
C PHE A 208 -8.50 7.05 -13.10
N ASP A 209 -7.94 7.98 -13.87
CA ASP A 209 -7.43 7.72 -15.22
C ASP A 209 -6.19 6.82 -15.17
N LEU A 210 -5.26 7.11 -14.25
CA LEU A 210 -4.05 6.31 -14.01
C LEU A 210 -4.40 4.85 -13.73
N LEU A 211 -5.44 4.64 -12.90
CA LEU A 211 -5.94 3.33 -12.51
C LEU A 211 -6.99 2.76 -13.49
N LYS A 212 -7.17 3.35 -14.67
CA LYS A 212 -8.08 2.87 -15.73
C LYS A 212 -9.49 2.57 -15.22
N ASP A 213 -10.12 3.55 -14.59
CA ASP A 213 -11.43 3.43 -13.93
C ASP A 213 -11.41 2.33 -12.83
N PRO A 214 -10.91 2.62 -11.62
CA PRO A 214 -10.86 1.65 -10.54
C PRO A 214 -12.23 1.45 -9.88
N LEU A 215 -12.43 0.30 -9.23
CA LEU A 215 -13.49 0.12 -8.25
C LEU A 215 -13.14 0.92 -7.00
N ILE A 216 -13.81 2.07 -6.82
CA ILE A 216 -13.62 2.97 -5.69
C ILE A 216 -14.33 2.44 -4.44
N ILE A 217 -13.55 2.15 -3.39
CA ILE A 217 -14.00 1.61 -2.11
C ILE A 217 -13.62 2.59 -1.00
N VAL A 218 -14.61 3.09 -0.27
CA VAL A 218 -14.40 4.09 0.78
C VAL A 218 -14.59 3.44 2.15
N VAL A 219 -13.57 3.51 2.98
CA VAL A 219 -13.61 3.03 4.37
C VAL A 219 -14.09 4.17 5.26
N ASN A 220 -15.19 3.94 5.98
CA ASN A 220 -15.90 4.94 6.77
C ASN A 220 -16.31 6.19 5.95
N PRO A 221 -17.28 6.05 5.03
CA PRO A 221 -17.69 7.14 4.14
C PRO A 221 -18.06 8.46 4.83
N LEU A 222 -18.62 8.41 6.05
CA LEU A 222 -19.00 9.62 6.79
C LEU A 222 -17.79 10.51 7.10
N LYS A 223 -16.62 9.93 7.37
CA LYS A 223 -15.40 10.71 7.62
C LYS A 223 -14.78 11.21 6.31
N ILE A 224 -14.79 10.39 5.27
CA ILE A 224 -14.18 10.72 3.97
C ILE A 224 -14.96 11.81 3.25
N LEU A 225 -16.30 11.73 3.23
CA LEU A 225 -17.14 12.72 2.57
C LEU A 225 -17.10 14.09 3.25
N LYS A 226 -16.69 14.18 4.52
CA LYS A 226 -16.40 15.48 5.15
C LYS A 226 -15.16 16.15 4.56
N GLN A 227 -14.16 15.37 4.16
CA GLN A 227 -12.93 15.86 3.54
C GLN A 227 -13.09 16.08 2.03
N LEU A 228 -13.84 15.19 1.36
CA LEU A 228 -14.06 15.22 -0.09
C LEU A 228 -15.54 14.97 -0.44
N PRO A 229 -16.41 16.01 -0.35
CA PRO A 229 -17.87 15.85 -0.45
C PRO A 229 -18.38 15.36 -1.81
N VAL A 230 -17.64 15.66 -2.88
CA VAL A 230 -18.00 15.33 -4.26
C VAL A 230 -17.51 13.95 -4.70
N LEU A 231 -16.91 13.17 -3.80
CA LEU A 231 -16.38 11.85 -4.13
C LEU A 231 -17.53 10.88 -4.47
N ASN A 232 -17.59 10.47 -5.74
CA ASN A 232 -18.41 9.35 -6.15
C ASN A 232 -17.66 8.03 -5.90
N TYR A 233 -18.29 7.09 -5.20
CA TYR A 233 -17.69 5.80 -4.87
C TYR A 233 -18.67 4.67 -5.09
N HIS A 234 -18.12 3.49 -5.38
CA HIS A 234 -18.91 2.29 -5.68
C HIS A 234 -19.26 1.54 -4.39
N ILE A 235 -18.31 1.38 -3.47
CA ILE A 235 -18.55 0.63 -2.22
C ILE A 235 -18.23 1.48 -0.99
N GLY A 236 -19.20 1.63 -0.09
CA GLY A 236 -18.99 2.22 1.23
C GLY A 236 -18.91 1.16 2.31
N ILE A 237 -17.79 1.09 3.04
CA ILE A 237 -17.61 0.15 4.15
C ILE A 237 -17.82 0.87 5.48
N TYR A 238 -18.80 0.40 6.26
CA TYR A 238 -19.12 0.94 7.57
C TYR A 238 -18.77 -0.03 8.69
N GLU A 239 -18.33 0.53 9.82
CA GLU A 239 -18.01 -0.25 11.02
C GLU A 239 -19.28 -0.73 11.73
N GLN A 240 -20.31 0.11 11.73
CA GLN A 240 -21.60 -0.17 12.35
C GLN A 240 -22.63 -0.59 11.31
N LYS A 241 -23.68 -1.26 11.78
CA LYS A 241 -24.83 -1.60 10.94
C LYS A 241 -25.51 -0.33 10.45
N ILE A 242 -25.78 -0.29 9.15
CA ILE A 242 -26.54 0.78 8.50
C ILE A 242 -27.68 0.16 7.71
N GLU A 243 -28.78 0.91 7.60
CA GLU A 243 -29.92 0.53 6.78
C GLU A 243 -29.50 0.25 5.33
N ASN A 244 -30.09 -0.79 4.72
CA ASN A 244 -29.85 -1.22 3.34
C ASN A 244 -28.40 -1.65 3.00
N ALA A 245 -27.50 -1.71 4.00
CA ALA A 245 -26.15 -2.22 3.84
C ALA A 245 -26.10 -3.75 3.90
N ILE A 246 -25.19 -4.35 3.15
CA ILE A 246 -24.99 -5.80 3.10
C ILE A 246 -24.08 -6.22 4.25
N GLU A 247 -24.58 -7.10 5.12
CA GLU A 247 -23.77 -7.74 6.17
C GLU A 247 -22.85 -8.80 5.59
N PHE A 248 -21.54 -8.67 5.81
CA PHE A 248 -20.57 -9.70 5.47
C PHE A 248 -20.34 -10.68 6.63
N PRO A 249 -20.16 -11.99 6.36
CA PRO A 249 -20.03 -13.01 7.40
C PRO A 249 -18.61 -13.09 7.97
N VAL A 250 -17.95 -11.95 8.18
CA VAL A 250 -16.63 -11.89 8.82
C VAL A 250 -16.81 -11.55 10.29
N LYS A 251 -16.20 -12.34 11.15
CA LYS A 251 -16.31 -12.18 12.61
C LYS A 251 -15.12 -11.40 13.15
N VAL A 252 -15.37 -10.54 14.12
CA VAL A 252 -14.31 -9.97 14.97
C VAL A 252 -13.71 -11.09 15.81
N ALA A 253 -12.39 -11.14 15.89
CA ALA A 253 -11.68 -12.03 16.80
C ALA A 253 -11.07 -11.23 17.97
N PRO A 254 -10.85 -11.88 19.13
CA PRO A 254 -10.03 -11.29 20.18
C PRO A 254 -8.59 -11.00 19.71
N THR A 255 -7.89 -10.14 20.45
CA THR A 255 -6.42 -10.04 20.35
C THR A 255 -5.76 -11.37 20.75
N ILE A 256 -4.54 -11.60 20.28
CA ILE A 256 -3.84 -12.87 20.55
C ILE A 256 -3.66 -13.14 22.05
N SER A 257 -3.47 -12.10 22.87
CA SER A 257 -3.38 -12.20 24.33
C SER A 257 -4.63 -12.79 25.00
N ASN A 258 -5.78 -12.74 24.32
CA ASN A 258 -7.05 -13.25 24.81
C ASN A 258 -7.41 -14.63 24.23
N PHE A 259 -6.51 -15.24 23.46
CA PHE A 259 -6.64 -16.62 23.01
C PHE A 259 -5.83 -17.54 23.92
N SER A 260 -6.48 -18.59 24.43
CA SER A 260 -5.73 -19.72 25.00
C SER A 260 -5.15 -20.59 23.89
N LEU A 261 -4.05 -21.27 24.17
CA LEU A 261 -3.46 -22.26 23.26
C LEU A 261 -4.48 -23.35 22.87
N SER A 262 -5.31 -23.80 23.80
CA SER A 262 -6.39 -24.76 23.54
C SER A 262 -7.48 -24.22 22.59
N GLN A 263 -7.79 -22.93 22.63
CA GLN A 263 -8.75 -22.32 21.69
C GLN A 263 -8.18 -22.27 20.27
N LEU A 264 -6.87 -22.05 20.13
CA LEU A 264 -6.18 -22.03 18.84
C LEU A 264 -6.17 -23.41 18.16
N GLU A 265 -6.29 -24.50 18.93
CA GLU A 265 -6.40 -25.84 18.35
C GLU A 265 -7.63 -26.02 17.45
N ASN A 266 -8.70 -25.27 17.70
CA ASN A 266 -9.91 -25.29 16.87
C ASN A 266 -9.70 -24.70 15.47
N TYR A 267 -8.55 -24.06 15.23
CA TYR A 267 -8.20 -23.41 13.97
C TYR A 267 -6.96 -24.03 13.32
N LYS A 268 -6.60 -25.27 13.67
CA LYS A 268 -5.43 -25.97 13.12
C LYS A 268 -5.44 -26.10 11.59
N ASP A 269 -6.61 -26.11 10.97
CA ASP A 269 -6.80 -26.16 9.52
C ASP A 269 -6.93 -24.78 8.86
N TYR A 270 -6.79 -23.70 9.62
CA TYR A 270 -6.83 -22.33 9.12
C TYR A 270 -5.43 -21.87 8.75
N LYS A 271 -5.36 -20.93 7.79
CA LYS A 271 -4.20 -20.06 7.62
C LYS A 271 -4.21 -19.05 8.77
N ILE A 272 -3.26 -19.21 9.69
CA ILE A 272 -3.15 -18.34 10.86
C ILE A 272 -2.10 -17.27 10.58
N ILE A 273 -2.47 -16.02 10.81
CA ILE A 273 -1.60 -14.86 10.65
C ILE A 273 -1.54 -14.13 11.98
N ILE A 274 -0.33 -13.92 12.48
CA ILE A 274 -0.08 -13.25 13.76
C ILE A 274 0.71 -11.98 13.48
N ARG A 275 0.05 -10.84 13.69
CA ARG A 275 0.64 -9.51 13.66
C ARG A 275 1.12 -9.15 15.08
N TYR A 276 2.44 -9.09 15.25
CA TYR A 276 3.07 -8.92 16.56
C TYR A 276 3.79 -7.58 16.67
N LEU A 277 3.90 -7.04 17.88
CA LEU A 277 4.71 -5.86 18.21
C LEU A 277 5.89 -6.24 19.12
N ASN A 278 5.77 -7.34 19.87
CA ASN A 278 6.79 -7.82 20.78
C ASN A 278 7.35 -9.19 20.34
N GLU A 279 8.66 -9.28 20.13
CA GLU A 279 9.34 -10.53 19.80
C GLU A 279 9.11 -11.65 20.83
N LYS A 280 8.76 -11.33 22.08
CA LYS A 280 8.36 -12.31 23.10
C LYS A 280 7.13 -13.11 22.66
N THR A 281 6.10 -12.44 22.14
CA THR A 281 4.88 -13.10 21.66
C THR A 281 5.19 -14.02 20.49
N LYS A 282 6.01 -13.55 19.53
CA LYS A 282 6.43 -14.38 18.41
C LYS A 282 7.09 -15.68 18.90
N LYS A 283 8.00 -15.60 19.90
CA LYS A 283 8.64 -16.80 20.47
C LYS A 283 7.63 -17.75 21.11
N GLU A 284 6.77 -17.23 21.97
CA GLU A 284 5.75 -18.01 22.69
C GLU A 284 4.82 -18.78 21.74
N TYR A 285 4.30 -18.11 20.72
CA TYR A 285 3.36 -18.74 19.78
C TYR A 285 4.08 -19.57 18.70
N LYS A 286 5.33 -19.26 18.34
CA LYS A 286 6.11 -20.06 17.38
C LYS A 286 6.41 -21.46 17.90
N GLU A 287 6.58 -21.62 19.21
CA GLU A 287 6.78 -22.95 19.83
C GLU A 287 5.50 -23.81 19.78
N PHE A 288 4.32 -23.17 19.81
CA PHE A 288 3.04 -23.87 19.79
C PHE A 288 2.60 -24.32 18.39
N PHE A 289 2.86 -23.50 17.37
CA PHE A 289 2.39 -23.77 16.02
C PHE A 289 3.40 -24.58 15.20
N SER A 290 3.05 -25.83 14.90
CA SER A 290 3.94 -26.77 14.23
C SER A 290 4.07 -26.54 12.71
N LYS A 291 3.03 -26.04 12.00
CA LYS A 291 3.05 -25.60 10.58
C LYS A 291 1.90 -24.59 10.29
N ASN A 292 2.00 -23.84 9.19
CA ASN A 292 0.97 -22.93 8.61
C ASN A 292 0.66 -21.62 9.36
N VAL A 293 1.68 -21.01 9.99
CA VAL A 293 1.53 -19.70 10.65
C VAL A 293 2.47 -18.67 10.06
N ILE A 294 1.91 -17.52 9.72
CA ILE A 294 2.66 -16.36 9.24
C ILE A 294 2.80 -15.39 10.41
N PHE A 295 4.04 -15.15 10.82
CA PHE A 295 4.37 -14.10 11.78
C PHE A 295 4.82 -12.86 11.03
N SER A 296 4.29 -11.71 11.42
CA SER A 296 4.67 -10.45 10.81
C SER A 296 4.68 -9.33 11.84
N GLU A 297 5.75 -8.55 11.89
CA GLU A 297 5.88 -7.44 12.84
C GLU A 297 5.12 -6.22 12.34
N GLY A 298 4.38 -5.55 13.23
CA GLY A 298 3.81 -4.23 12.96
C GLY A 298 2.51 -3.95 13.69
N LEU A 299 2.00 -2.73 13.49
CA LEU A 299 0.68 -2.32 13.95
C LEU A 299 -0.42 -3.08 13.19
N SER A 300 -1.64 -3.07 13.72
CA SER A 300 -2.77 -3.80 13.15
C SER A 300 -4.08 -3.02 13.22
N LEU A 301 -4.96 -3.21 12.21
CA LEU A 301 -6.32 -2.67 12.25
C LEU A 301 -7.31 -3.55 13.03
N GLY A 302 -6.86 -4.70 13.53
CA GLY A 302 -7.63 -5.57 14.42
C GLY A 302 -7.73 -7.02 13.95
N SER A 303 -8.11 -7.88 14.89
CA SER A 303 -8.21 -9.32 14.68
C SER A 303 -9.55 -9.72 14.06
N PHE A 304 -9.55 -10.73 13.19
CA PHE A 304 -10.74 -11.20 12.49
C PHE A 304 -10.65 -12.67 12.07
N ILE A 305 -11.82 -13.26 11.82
CA ILE A 305 -11.97 -14.63 11.31
C ILE A 305 -12.83 -14.63 10.06
N ILE A 306 -12.33 -15.28 9.00
CA ILE A 306 -13.08 -15.57 7.77
C ILE A 306 -13.20 -17.08 7.64
N ASN A 307 -14.30 -17.64 8.14
CA ASN A 307 -14.53 -19.10 8.15
C ASN A 307 -14.53 -19.71 6.74
N ASP A 308 -15.19 -19.04 5.79
CA ASP A 308 -15.31 -19.51 4.40
C ASP A 308 -13.97 -19.68 3.70
N LEU A 309 -12.96 -18.89 4.07
CA LEU A 309 -11.60 -18.96 3.53
C LEU A 309 -10.62 -19.64 4.49
N LYS A 310 -11.10 -20.09 5.65
CA LYS A 310 -10.29 -20.60 6.76
C LYS A 310 -9.10 -19.68 7.09
N ILE A 311 -9.36 -18.39 7.27
CA ILE A 311 -8.33 -17.40 7.67
C ILE A 311 -8.61 -16.93 9.10
N LEU A 312 -7.60 -17.03 9.96
CA LEU A 312 -7.58 -16.47 11.30
C LEU A 312 -6.47 -15.42 11.36
N PHE A 313 -6.84 -14.15 11.51
CA PHE A 313 -5.91 -13.04 11.65
C PHE A 313 -5.95 -12.53 13.08
N LEU A 314 -4.81 -12.59 13.78
CA LEU A 314 -4.66 -12.20 15.17
C LEU A 314 -3.62 -11.09 15.30
N CYS A 315 -3.92 -10.11 16.12
CA CYS A 315 -3.02 -9.02 16.46
C CYS A 315 -2.80 -8.94 17.97
N GLU A 316 -1.64 -8.42 18.37
CA GLU A 316 -1.36 -8.07 19.77
C GLU A 316 -2.16 -6.86 20.25
N GLY A 317 -2.28 -5.85 19.39
CA GLY A 317 -2.96 -4.61 19.70
C GLY A 317 -3.64 -4.04 18.47
N VAL A 318 -4.77 -3.38 18.69
CA VAL A 318 -5.47 -2.64 17.64
C VAL A 318 -4.93 -1.22 17.64
N TYR A 319 -4.41 -0.79 16.50
CA TYR A 319 -4.06 0.60 16.29
C TYR A 319 -5.32 1.45 16.41
N LYS A 320 -5.28 2.37 17.37
CA LYS A 320 -6.26 3.44 17.48
C LYS A 320 -5.54 4.71 17.08
N ASP A 321 -6.09 5.39 16.09
CA ASP A 321 -5.62 6.73 15.78
C ASP A 321 -5.91 7.60 16.99
N ILE A 322 -4.89 7.88 17.80
CA ILE A 322 -4.98 8.88 18.85
C ILE A 322 -4.88 10.19 18.09
N LEU A 323 -6.03 10.67 17.59
CA LEU A 323 -6.19 12.09 17.38
C LEU A 323 -5.90 12.71 18.75
N LYS A 324 -4.68 13.23 18.94
CA LYS A 324 -4.51 14.32 19.89
C LYS A 324 -5.44 15.37 19.34
N GLU A 325 -6.63 15.49 19.92
CA GLU A 325 -7.40 16.72 19.78
C GLU A 325 -6.38 17.82 20.02
N LYS A 326 -6.15 18.65 18.99
CA LYS A 326 -5.43 19.88 19.23
C LYS A 326 -6.28 20.60 20.26
N LYS A 327 -5.86 20.58 21.53
CA LYS A 327 -6.44 21.42 22.57
C LYS A 327 -6.54 22.80 21.94
N THR A 328 -7.75 23.26 21.72
CA THR A 328 -8.00 24.64 21.36
C THR A 328 -7.71 25.49 22.59
N ILE A 329 -7.56 26.81 22.43
CA ILE A 329 -7.37 27.70 23.59
C ILE A 329 -8.51 27.50 24.61
N SER A 330 -9.71 27.17 24.13
CA SER A 330 -10.90 26.85 24.92
C SER A 330 -10.77 25.59 25.80
N ASP A 331 -9.79 24.72 25.54
CA ASP A 331 -9.56 23.46 26.27
C ASP A 331 -8.39 23.57 27.27
N LEU A 332 -7.85 24.78 27.47
CA LEU A 332 -6.77 25.06 28.43
C LEU A 332 -7.37 25.48 29.79
N GLU A 333 -6.86 24.86 30.85
CA GLU A 333 -7.18 25.27 32.23
C GLU A 333 -6.10 26.22 32.78
N ILE A 334 -6.45 27.00 33.80
CA ILE A 334 -5.48 27.86 34.50
C ILE A 334 -4.40 26.96 35.11
N GLY A 335 -3.16 27.09 34.61
CA GLY A 335 -2.01 26.27 35.03
C GLY A 335 -1.50 25.28 33.97
N ASP A 336 -2.18 25.16 32.84
CA ASP A 336 -1.69 24.38 31.70
C ASP A 336 -0.46 25.07 31.07
N TYR A 337 0.61 24.30 30.85
CA TYR A 337 1.77 24.75 30.09
C TYR A 337 1.44 24.77 28.59
N VAL A 338 1.71 25.90 27.94
CA VAL A 338 1.55 26.09 26.50
C VAL A 338 2.88 26.45 25.86
N VAL A 339 3.03 26.15 24.57
CA VAL A 339 4.17 26.64 23.78
C VAL A 339 3.61 27.41 22.58
N HIS A 340 3.70 28.73 22.67
CA HIS A 340 3.31 29.62 21.59
C HIS A 340 4.40 29.67 20.52
N ARG A 341 4.01 29.56 19.25
CA ARG A 341 4.93 29.52 18.11
C ARG A 341 5.89 30.72 18.06
N ASP A 342 5.36 31.90 18.36
CA ASP A 342 6.12 33.16 18.28
C ASP A 342 6.66 33.65 19.62
N PHE A 343 6.15 33.13 20.75
CA PHE A 343 6.45 33.66 22.09
C PHE A 343 7.05 32.62 23.06
N GLY A 344 7.21 31.38 22.62
CA GLY A 344 7.82 30.32 23.44
C GLY A 344 6.86 29.76 24.49
N ILE A 345 7.44 29.22 25.56
CA ILE A 345 6.73 28.47 26.62
C ILE A 345 6.03 29.45 27.56
N GLY A 346 4.77 29.19 27.93
CA GLY A 346 3.94 30.02 28.81
C GLY A 346 3.05 29.22 29.74
#